data_AF-A0A6L9GA07-F1
#
_entry.id   AF-A0A6L9GA07-F1
#
_cell.length_a   1.000
_cell.length_b   1.000
_cell.length_c   1.000
_cell.angle_alpha   90.00
_cell.angle_beta   90.00
_cell.angle_gamma   90.00
#
_symmetry.space_group_name_H-M   'P 1'
#
loop_
_entity.id
_entity.type
_entity.pdbx_description
1 polymer ?
#
loop_
_entity_poly.entity_id
_entity_poly.type
_entity_poly.pdbx_seq_one_letter_code
_entity_poly.pdbx_strand_id
1 'polypeptide(L)'
;QLVELMEKAERPIIYTGGGVINSGTGASQLLRELVDGTGFPVTSTLMGLGAYPASGRNWLGMLGMHGLYEANLAMHGCDLMINMGARFDDRITGRVSDFSPGSIKAHVDIDPSSINKVIHVDLPIVGDVGHVLEDMLKVWKSRGRKVNSAALGKWWEKIEG
;
A
#
# COMPACT_ATOMS: atom_id res chain seq x y z
N GLN A 1 3.92 -15.16 -3.93
CA GLN A 1 4.84 -14.31 -3.14
C GLN A 1 4.15 -13.14 -2.45
N LEU A 2 3.65 -12.09 -3.14
CA LEU A 2 3.04 -10.93 -2.44
C LEU A 2 1.93 -11.33 -1.46
N VAL A 3 1.00 -12.17 -1.88
CA VAL A 3 -0.08 -12.69 -1.02
C VAL A 3 0.46 -13.44 0.21
N GLU A 4 1.55 -14.18 0.07
CA GLU A 4 2.18 -14.89 1.21
C GLU A 4 2.82 -13.94 2.21
N LEU A 5 3.35 -12.81 1.73
CA LEU A 5 3.85 -11.74 2.59
C LEU A 5 2.69 -11.07 3.33
N MET A 6 1.58 -10.78 2.64
CA MET A 6 0.38 -10.21 3.26
C MET A 6 -0.18 -11.12 4.36
N GLU A 7 -0.15 -12.43 4.17
CA GLU A 7 -0.63 -13.40 5.18
C GLU A 7 0.18 -13.36 6.48
N LYS A 8 1.47 -13.00 6.41
CA LYS A 8 2.41 -13.04 7.53
C LYS A 8 2.72 -11.67 8.13
N ALA A 9 2.50 -10.59 7.37
CA ALA A 9 2.84 -9.23 7.75
C ALA A 9 2.21 -8.85 9.10
N GLU A 10 3.01 -8.30 9.99
CA GLU A 10 2.60 -7.82 11.30
C GLU A 10 2.16 -6.36 11.25
N ARG A 11 2.79 -5.56 10.39
CA ARG A 11 2.58 -4.12 10.25
C ARG A 11 2.44 -3.73 8.77
N PRO A 12 1.47 -4.29 8.02
CA PRO A 12 1.32 -3.98 6.61
C PRO A 12 0.77 -2.56 6.40
N ILE A 13 1.10 -1.96 5.24
CA ILE A 13 0.48 -0.72 4.77
C ILE A 13 0.29 -0.75 3.25
N ILE A 14 -0.87 -0.29 2.79
CA ILE A 14 -1.15 -0.08 1.37
C ILE A 14 -0.89 1.40 1.04
N TYR A 15 -0.02 1.64 0.07
CA TYR A 15 0.37 2.96 -0.39
C TYR A 15 -0.10 3.15 -1.83
N THR A 16 -0.98 4.11 -2.08
CA THR A 16 -1.64 4.27 -3.39
C THR A 16 -1.24 5.55 -4.12
N GLY A 17 -1.08 5.43 -5.44
CA GLY A 17 -0.74 6.52 -6.34
C GLY A 17 -1.77 6.75 -7.44
N GLY A 18 -1.43 7.69 -8.34
CA GLY A 18 -2.29 8.01 -9.49
C GLY A 18 -2.48 6.83 -10.47
N GLY A 19 -1.63 5.80 -10.43
CA GLY A 19 -1.83 4.59 -11.22
C GLY A 19 -3.14 3.86 -10.90
N VAL A 20 -3.62 3.91 -9.65
CA VAL A 20 -4.93 3.34 -9.29
C VAL A 20 -6.06 4.12 -9.97
N ILE A 21 -5.97 5.45 -9.98
CA ILE A 21 -6.96 6.33 -10.62
C ILE A 21 -6.96 6.12 -12.14
N ASN A 22 -5.77 6.07 -12.74
CA ASN A 22 -5.60 5.94 -14.18
C ASN A 22 -6.03 4.57 -14.73
N SER A 23 -5.92 3.51 -13.92
CA SER A 23 -6.44 2.17 -14.24
C SER A 23 -7.98 2.12 -14.20
N GLY A 24 -8.63 3.17 -13.67
CA GLY A 24 -10.07 3.38 -13.73
C GLY A 24 -10.83 2.99 -12.45
N THR A 25 -12.16 3.15 -12.50
CA THR A 25 -13.03 2.93 -11.34
C THR A 25 -13.02 1.48 -10.85
N GLY A 26 -12.83 0.51 -11.73
CA GLY A 26 -12.68 -0.91 -11.38
C GLY A 26 -11.49 -1.17 -10.45
N ALA A 27 -10.34 -0.55 -10.72
CA ALA A 27 -9.17 -0.68 -9.84
C ALA A 27 -9.44 -0.11 -8.44
N SER A 28 -10.16 1.01 -8.35
CA SER A 28 -10.57 1.59 -7.06
C SER A 28 -11.54 0.68 -6.30
N GLN A 29 -12.45 -0.02 -6.99
CA GLN A 29 -13.36 -0.99 -6.36
C GLN A 29 -12.60 -2.20 -5.83
N LEU A 30 -11.67 -2.76 -6.62
CA LEU A 30 -10.83 -3.88 -6.21
C LEU A 30 -9.92 -3.51 -5.03
N LEU A 31 -9.32 -2.31 -5.05
CA LEU A 31 -8.56 -1.79 -3.92
C LEU A 31 -9.41 -1.75 -2.64
N ARG A 32 -10.64 -1.22 -2.73
CA ARG A 32 -11.55 -1.14 -1.57
C ARG A 32 -11.95 -2.52 -1.07
N GLU A 33 -12.20 -3.47 -1.96
CA GLU A 33 -12.47 -4.86 -1.57
C GLU A 33 -11.26 -5.49 -0.86
N LEU A 34 -10.05 -5.26 -1.36
CA LEU A 34 -8.83 -5.75 -0.74
C LEU A 34 -8.64 -5.14 0.65
N VAL A 35 -8.80 -3.82 0.78
CA VAL A 35 -8.67 -3.11 2.05
C VAL A 35 -9.73 -3.58 3.05
N ASP A 36 -10.99 -3.71 2.64
CA ASP A 36 -12.06 -4.16 3.53
C ASP A 36 -11.85 -5.61 4.01
N GLY A 37 -11.43 -6.49 3.09
CA GLY A 37 -11.18 -7.89 3.41
C GLY A 37 -9.94 -8.12 4.28
N THR A 38 -8.89 -7.31 4.11
CA THR A 38 -7.63 -7.46 4.85
C THR A 38 -7.61 -6.67 6.15
N GLY A 39 -8.36 -5.56 6.22
CA GLY A 39 -8.28 -4.60 7.30
C GLY A 39 -6.97 -3.81 7.32
N PHE A 40 -6.17 -3.83 6.25
CA PHE A 40 -4.88 -3.13 6.22
C PHE A 40 -5.07 -1.62 6.18
N PRO A 41 -4.21 -0.84 6.86
CA PRO A 41 -4.21 0.60 6.72
C PRO A 41 -3.85 1.01 5.30
N VAL A 42 -4.47 2.09 4.82
CA VAL A 42 -4.24 2.63 3.48
C VAL A 42 -3.97 4.13 3.54
N THR A 43 -2.96 4.55 2.79
CA THR A 43 -2.60 5.95 2.56
C THR A 43 -2.46 6.20 1.06
N SER A 44 -2.57 7.46 0.63
CA SER A 44 -2.38 7.85 -0.76
C SER A 44 -1.43 9.02 -0.90
N THR A 45 -0.73 9.06 -2.05
CA THR A 45 -0.23 10.33 -2.58
C THR A 45 -1.38 11.29 -2.89
N LEU A 46 -1.05 12.56 -3.11
CA LEU A 46 -1.99 13.53 -3.67
C LEU A 46 -2.68 13.02 -4.95
N MET A 47 -1.93 12.37 -5.84
CA MET A 47 -2.45 11.85 -7.11
C MET A 47 -3.31 10.60 -6.95
N GLY A 48 -3.23 9.92 -5.81
CA GLY A 48 -4.05 8.74 -5.48
C GLY A 48 -5.34 9.08 -4.73
N LEU A 49 -5.57 10.34 -4.34
CA LEU A 49 -6.79 10.73 -3.64
C LEU A 49 -8.03 10.37 -4.47
N GLY A 50 -9.01 9.75 -3.81
CA GLY A 50 -10.22 9.21 -4.44
C GLY A 50 -10.18 7.70 -4.70
N ALA A 51 -8.99 7.08 -4.73
CA ALA A 51 -8.85 5.63 -4.86
C ALA A 51 -9.54 4.90 -3.69
N TYR A 52 -9.31 5.41 -2.47
CA TYR A 52 -10.01 5.00 -1.25
C TYR A 52 -10.81 6.19 -0.68
N PRO A 53 -12.05 5.98 -0.16
CA PRO A 53 -12.84 7.08 0.40
C PRO A 53 -12.23 7.61 1.70
N ALA A 54 -12.17 8.93 1.84
CA ALA A 54 -11.58 9.57 3.04
C ALA A 54 -12.37 9.28 4.33
N SER A 55 -13.64 8.87 4.23
CA SER A 55 -14.47 8.44 5.36
C SER A 55 -14.30 6.95 5.71
N GLY A 56 -13.48 6.20 4.96
CA GLY A 56 -13.28 4.78 5.20
C GLY A 56 -12.43 4.53 6.44
N ARG A 57 -12.80 3.52 7.24
CA ARG A 57 -12.15 3.21 8.53
C ARG A 57 -10.64 2.93 8.44
N ASN A 58 -10.15 2.45 7.29
CA ASN A 58 -8.75 2.09 7.11
C ASN A 58 -7.89 3.27 6.60
N TRP A 59 -8.49 4.45 6.39
CA TRP A 59 -7.84 5.60 5.79
C TRP A 59 -6.93 6.33 6.79
N LEU A 60 -5.63 6.42 6.47
CA LEU A 60 -4.67 7.16 7.29
C LEU A 60 -4.44 8.61 6.82
N GLY A 61 -5.12 9.05 5.76
CA GLY A 61 -4.84 10.33 5.14
C GLY A 61 -3.75 10.28 4.07
N MET A 62 -3.46 11.46 3.53
CA MET A 62 -2.35 11.66 2.59
C MET A 62 -1.02 11.64 3.34
N LEU A 63 0.00 11.00 2.78
CA LEU A 63 1.37 11.01 3.31
C LEU A 63 2.25 12.07 2.61
N GLY A 64 3.46 12.27 3.14
CA GLY A 64 4.49 13.14 2.56
C GLY A 64 4.71 14.42 3.35
N MET A 65 5.41 15.39 2.73
CA MET A 65 5.87 16.63 3.38
C MET A 65 4.75 17.49 4.01
N HIS A 66 3.53 17.40 3.46
CA HIS A 66 2.33 18.04 3.99
C HIS A 66 1.22 17.02 4.30
N GLY A 67 1.60 15.76 4.49
CA GLY A 67 0.70 14.68 4.85
C GLY A 67 0.39 14.62 6.34
N LEU A 68 -0.50 13.70 6.71
CA LEU A 68 -0.81 13.40 8.10
C LEU A 68 0.36 12.69 8.79
N TYR A 69 0.52 12.97 10.07
CA TYR A 69 1.59 12.43 10.89
C TYR A 69 1.45 10.91 11.03
N GLU A 70 0.22 10.43 11.21
CA GLU A 70 -0.16 9.03 11.34
C GLU A 70 0.20 8.24 10.07
N ALA A 71 -0.09 8.80 8.88
CA ALA A 71 0.30 8.19 7.61
C ALA A 71 1.82 8.06 7.48
N ASN A 72 2.57 9.11 7.83
CA ASN A 72 4.03 9.11 7.75
C ASN A 72 4.66 8.13 8.75
N LEU A 73 4.15 8.07 9.99
CA LEU A 73 4.61 7.10 11.00
C LEU A 73 4.30 5.66 10.60
N ALA A 74 3.10 5.40 10.08
CA ALA A 74 2.71 4.07 9.65
C ALA A 74 3.58 3.59 8.47
N MET A 75 3.89 4.49 7.51
CA MET A 75 4.83 4.20 6.41
C MET A 75 6.25 3.92 6.91
N HIS A 76 6.72 4.66 7.92
CA HIS A 76 8.04 4.44 8.50
C HIS A 76 8.10 3.13 9.31
N GLY A 77 7.05 2.81 10.08
CA GLY A 77 7.03 1.67 11.00
C GLY A 77 6.55 0.34 10.41
N CYS A 78 6.10 0.31 9.15
CA CYS A 78 5.59 -0.89 8.52
C CYS A 78 6.67 -1.95 8.30
N ASP A 79 6.27 -3.22 8.21
CA ASP A 79 7.14 -4.34 7.82
C ASP A 79 6.88 -4.83 6.39
N LEU A 80 5.71 -4.49 5.83
CA LEU A 80 5.34 -4.71 4.45
C LEU A 80 4.69 -3.44 3.89
N MET A 81 5.31 -2.85 2.88
CA MET A 81 4.74 -1.75 2.10
C MET A 81 4.29 -2.26 0.73
N ILE A 82 3.01 -2.03 0.42
CA ILE A 82 2.43 -2.40 -0.88
C ILE A 82 2.15 -1.12 -1.65
N ASN A 83 3.09 -0.72 -2.51
CA ASN A 83 2.92 0.42 -3.39
C ASN A 83 2.11 0.02 -4.63
N MET A 84 0.96 0.66 -4.81
CA MET A 84 0.05 0.50 -5.94
C MET A 84 0.06 1.77 -6.79
N GLY A 85 0.86 1.77 -7.86
CA GLY A 85 0.84 2.79 -8.91
C GLY A 85 1.34 4.18 -8.47
N ALA A 86 2.31 4.24 -7.55
CA ALA A 86 2.94 5.49 -7.10
C ALA A 86 4.45 5.48 -7.38
N ARG A 87 5.02 6.61 -7.84
CA ARG A 87 6.41 6.68 -8.31
C ARG A 87 7.45 7.08 -7.24
N PHE A 88 7.12 6.96 -5.95
CA PHE A 88 8.00 7.36 -4.84
C PHE A 88 8.62 8.77 -5.01
N ASP A 89 7.80 9.77 -5.32
CA ASP A 89 8.22 11.17 -5.52
C ASP A 89 9.01 11.71 -4.30
N ASP A 90 9.95 12.62 -4.52
CA ASP A 90 10.82 13.20 -3.48
C ASP A 90 10.03 13.90 -2.36
N ARG A 91 8.90 14.54 -2.71
CA ARG A 91 7.95 15.16 -1.76
C ARG A 91 7.25 14.16 -0.83
N ILE A 92 7.33 12.86 -1.14
CA ILE A 92 6.79 11.77 -0.34
C ILE A 92 7.89 11.10 0.47
N THR A 93 9.03 10.81 -0.16
CA THR A 93 10.08 10.00 0.47
C THR A 93 10.93 10.78 1.47
N GLY A 94 11.05 12.10 1.32
CA GLY A 94 11.92 12.91 2.17
C GLY A 94 13.36 12.42 2.07
N ARG A 95 13.89 11.83 3.15
CA ARG A 95 15.18 11.15 3.10
C ARG A 95 14.99 9.68 2.69
N VAL A 96 15.41 9.35 1.48
CA VAL A 96 15.32 8.00 0.88
C VAL A 96 15.84 6.89 1.81
N SER A 97 16.95 7.11 2.53
CA SER A 97 17.52 6.12 3.47
C SER A 97 16.61 5.78 4.65
N ASP A 98 15.72 6.70 5.00
CA ASP A 98 14.85 6.62 6.18
C ASP A 98 13.41 6.31 5.76
N PHE A 99 13.17 6.08 4.45
CA PHE A 99 11.85 5.78 3.94
C PHE A 99 11.52 4.30 4.16
N SER A 100 10.68 4.06 5.16
CA SER A 100 10.22 2.72 5.55
C SER A 100 11.36 1.74 5.84
N PRO A 101 12.19 2.03 6.85
CA PRO A 101 13.36 1.22 7.16
C PRO A 101 12.96 -0.19 7.57
N GLY A 102 13.61 -1.20 6.98
CA GLY A 102 13.41 -2.60 7.33
C GLY A 102 12.12 -3.25 6.83
N SER A 103 11.28 -2.54 6.07
CA SER A 103 10.11 -3.14 5.44
C SER A 103 10.46 -3.82 4.11
N ILE A 104 9.73 -4.90 3.81
CA ILE A 104 9.67 -5.48 2.47
C ILE A 104 8.78 -4.58 1.61
N LYS A 105 9.27 -4.15 0.45
CA LYS A 105 8.58 -3.20 -0.44
C LYS A 105 8.15 -3.91 -1.72
N ALA A 106 6.85 -4.03 -1.90
CA ALA A 106 6.25 -4.41 -3.17
C ALA A 106 5.90 -3.14 -3.96
N HIS A 107 6.18 -3.14 -5.26
CA HIS A 107 5.91 -2.00 -6.12
C HIS A 107 5.27 -2.44 -7.43
N VAL A 108 4.01 -2.06 -7.58
CA VAL A 108 3.20 -2.26 -8.78
C VAL A 108 3.22 -0.98 -9.61
N ASP A 109 3.82 -1.03 -10.79
CA ASP A 109 3.77 0.07 -11.76
C ASP A 109 3.71 -0.51 -13.17
N ILE A 110 2.99 0.17 -14.07
CA ILE A 110 2.88 -0.26 -15.47
C ILE A 110 4.14 0.08 -16.26
N ASP A 111 4.90 1.09 -15.81
CA ASP A 111 6.13 1.55 -16.42
C ASP A 111 7.34 0.90 -15.73
N PRO A 112 8.05 -0.04 -16.39
CA PRO A 112 9.21 -0.71 -15.80
C PRO A 112 10.34 0.27 -15.44
N SER A 113 10.41 1.45 -16.06
CA SER A 113 11.43 2.46 -15.73
C SER A 113 11.20 3.15 -14.37
N SER A 114 10.01 3.01 -13.79
CA SER A 114 9.71 3.51 -12.43
C SER A 114 10.24 2.58 -11.33
N ILE A 115 10.43 1.31 -11.64
CA ILE A 115 10.90 0.30 -10.69
C ILE A 115 12.37 0.56 -10.33
N ASN A 116 12.70 0.54 -9.04
CA ASN A 116 14.05 0.79 -8.52
C ASN A 116 14.68 2.15 -8.93
N LYS A 117 13.87 3.10 -9.40
CA LYS A 117 14.35 4.43 -9.80
C LYS A 117 14.73 5.33 -8.62
N VAL A 118 13.90 5.33 -7.56
CA VAL A 118 14.07 6.19 -6.38
C VAL A 118 14.29 5.34 -5.13
N ILE A 119 13.40 4.38 -4.89
CA ILE A 119 13.43 3.45 -3.76
C ILE A 119 13.72 2.06 -4.29
N HIS A 120 14.67 1.36 -3.65
CA HIS A 120 14.91 -0.05 -3.91
C HIS A 120 13.72 -0.88 -3.38
N VAL A 121 13.19 -1.76 -4.23
CA VAL A 121 12.02 -2.59 -3.94
C VAL A 121 12.38 -4.07 -4.01
N ASP A 122 11.89 -4.84 -3.05
CA ASP A 122 12.16 -6.28 -2.96
C ASP A 122 11.29 -7.09 -3.93
N LEU A 123 10.08 -6.60 -4.21
CA LEU A 123 9.11 -7.27 -5.07
C LEU A 123 8.58 -6.33 -6.16
N PRO A 124 9.28 -6.24 -7.31
CA PRO A 124 8.80 -5.48 -8.45
C PRO A 124 7.70 -6.25 -9.19
N ILE A 125 6.59 -5.59 -9.51
CA ILE A 125 5.47 -6.15 -10.28
C ILE A 125 5.16 -5.17 -11.41
N VAL A 126 5.51 -5.54 -12.64
CA VAL A 126 5.26 -4.71 -13.82
C VAL A 126 3.90 -5.07 -14.41
N GLY A 127 2.97 -4.14 -14.41
CA GLY A 127 1.63 -4.35 -14.94
C GLY A 127 0.65 -3.25 -14.58
N ASP A 128 -0.50 -3.27 -15.24
CA ASP A 128 -1.62 -2.40 -14.86
C ASP A 128 -2.12 -2.75 -13.45
N VAL A 129 -2.33 -1.72 -12.63
CA VAL A 129 -2.69 -1.86 -11.21
C VAL A 129 -4.02 -2.60 -11.03
N GLY A 130 -4.99 -2.40 -11.92
CA GLY A 130 -6.29 -3.06 -11.88
C GLY A 130 -6.18 -4.56 -12.08
N HIS A 131 -5.46 -5.00 -13.11
CA HIS A 131 -5.20 -6.43 -13.35
C HIS A 131 -4.43 -7.07 -12.19
N VAL A 132 -3.41 -6.38 -11.66
CA VAL A 132 -2.63 -6.89 -10.54
C VAL A 132 -3.51 -7.02 -9.28
N LEU A 133 -4.38 -6.06 -8.99
CA LEU A 133 -5.33 -6.15 -7.88
C LEU A 133 -6.31 -7.31 -8.03
N GLU A 134 -6.82 -7.55 -9.24
CA GLU A 134 -7.72 -8.67 -9.54
C GLU A 134 -7.04 -10.02 -9.25
N ASP A 135 -5.82 -10.22 -9.77
CA ASP A 135 -5.03 -11.43 -9.54
C ASP A 135 -4.67 -11.60 -8.06
N MET A 136 -4.25 -10.52 -7.39
CA MET A 136 -3.96 -10.53 -5.96
C MET A 136 -5.18 -10.98 -5.13
N LEU A 137 -6.36 -10.40 -5.40
CA LEU A 137 -7.60 -10.76 -4.72
C LEU A 137 -7.98 -12.21 -4.96
N LYS A 138 -7.90 -12.68 -6.21
CA LYS A 138 -8.20 -14.06 -6.57
C LYS A 138 -7.31 -15.05 -5.81
N VAL A 139 -6.01 -14.81 -5.82
CA VAL A 139 -5.04 -15.67 -5.11
C VAL A 139 -5.28 -15.61 -3.60
N TRP A 140 -5.41 -14.42 -3.02
CA TRP A 140 -5.65 -14.26 -1.58
C TRP A 140 -6.96 -14.91 -1.11
N LYS A 141 -8.05 -14.76 -1.87
CA LYS A 141 -9.32 -15.45 -1.60
C LYS A 141 -9.16 -16.97 -1.68
N SER A 142 -8.48 -17.49 -2.70
CA SER A 142 -8.25 -18.93 -2.86
C SER A 142 -7.41 -19.54 -1.73
N ARG A 143 -6.56 -18.72 -1.10
CA ARG A 143 -5.71 -19.11 0.04
C ARG A 143 -6.41 -18.95 1.40
N GLY A 144 -7.71 -18.61 1.38
CA GLY A 144 -8.56 -18.55 2.57
C GLY A 144 -8.63 -17.18 3.23
N ARG A 145 -8.31 -16.10 2.51
CA ARG A 145 -8.41 -14.71 3.01
C ARG A 145 -7.62 -14.46 4.30
N LYS A 146 -6.46 -15.09 4.44
CA LYS A 146 -5.68 -15.07 5.67
C LYS A 146 -4.93 -13.75 5.82
N VAL A 147 -4.87 -13.28 7.06
CA VAL A 147 -4.02 -12.18 7.54
C VAL A 147 -3.55 -12.52 8.95
N ASN A 148 -2.46 -11.90 9.40
CA ASN A 148 -2.03 -12.00 10.80
C ASN A 148 -2.87 -11.06 11.68
N SER A 149 -4.13 -11.45 11.94
CA SER A 149 -5.13 -10.59 12.61
C SER A 149 -4.69 -10.11 14.00
N ALA A 150 -3.99 -10.96 14.76
CA ALA A 150 -3.49 -10.59 16.09
C ALA A 150 -2.42 -9.50 16.03
N ALA A 151 -1.48 -9.59 15.08
CA ALA A 151 -0.47 -8.55 14.89
C ALA A 151 -1.07 -7.28 14.27
N LEU A 152 -1.99 -7.43 13.31
CA LEU A 152 -2.70 -6.32 12.69
C LEU A 152 -3.51 -5.50 13.72
N GLY A 153 -4.13 -6.15 14.70
CA GLY A 153 -4.82 -5.46 15.80
C GLY A 153 -3.86 -4.57 16.60
N LYS A 154 -2.70 -5.11 17.01
CA LYS A 154 -1.64 -4.34 17.70
C LYS A 154 -1.09 -3.22 16.82
N TRP A 155 -1.06 -3.43 15.50
CA TRP A 155 -0.63 -2.41 14.56
C TRP A 155 -1.61 -1.24 14.51
N TRP A 156 -2.92 -1.51 14.47
CA TRP A 156 -3.95 -0.48 14.57
C TRP A 156 -3.90 0.26 15.91
N GLU A 157 -3.77 -0.45 17.04
CA GLU A 157 -3.58 0.18 18.36
C GLU A 157 -2.40 1.16 18.34
N LYS A 158 -1.28 0.77 17.72
CA LYS A 158 -0.11 1.64 17.60
C LYS A 158 -0.31 2.83 16.66
N ILE A 159 -1.13 2.69 15.61
CA ILE A 159 -1.43 3.78 14.68
C ILE A 159 -2.37 4.80 15.33
N GLU A 160 -3.37 4.33 16.08
CA GLU A 160 -4.41 5.17 16.67
C GLU A 160 -4.00 5.80 18.01
N GLY A 161 -3.05 5.20 18.73
CA GLY A 161 -2.49 5.71 19.99
C GLY A 161 -2.90 4.90 21.22
#